data_AF-A0A4Q2SZ56-F1
#
_entry.id   AF-A0A4Q2SZ56-F1
#
_cell.length_a   1.000
_cell.length_b   1.000
_cell.length_c   1.000
_cell.angle_alpha   90.00
_cell.angle_beta   90.00
_cell.angle_gamma   90.00
#
_symmetry.space_group_name_H-M   'P 1'
#
loop_
_entity.id
_entity.type
_entity.pdbx_description
1 polymer ?
#
loop_
_entity_poly.entity_id
_entity_poly.type
_entity_poly.pdbx_seq_one_letter_code
_entity_poly.pdbx_strand_id
1 'polypeptide(L)'
;MNEKQRRRRTCLDQMRRELAERQRRLRGGDPAGKVLLQLLALLSGALAMMPPIPMPTLSLPFRPARQPSSSIDEDRGPTAYAMERGLEPLDYASSRMRPPPSFRRLVKDLSRPRKADEARELLEARVPPAVVEWLRDSIESGDLWRLRMAARPGASDDEVIGSMLAAAQMWEAERQQVEPPEPEAPDDDPDDKKGPNP
;
A
#
# COMPACT_ATOMS: atom_id res chain seq x y z
N MET A 1 16.02 17.59 -61.04
CA MET A 1 14.99 17.57 -59.97
C MET A 1 15.11 16.23 -59.24
N ASN A 2 15.61 16.23 -57.99
CA ASN A 2 15.83 14.99 -57.24
C ASN A 2 14.67 14.80 -56.25
N GLU A 3 13.65 14.04 -56.67
CA GLU A 3 12.55 13.63 -55.80
C GLU A 3 13.05 12.59 -54.79
N LYS A 4 13.28 13.04 -53.56
CA LYS A 4 13.57 12.15 -52.44
C LYS A 4 12.30 11.34 -52.12
N GLN A 5 12.23 10.10 -52.61
CA GLN A 5 11.20 9.13 -52.27
C GLN A 5 11.00 9.09 -50.74
N ARG A 6 9.88 9.62 -50.25
CA ARG A 6 9.46 9.52 -48.84
C ARG A 6 9.10 8.06 -48.55
N ARG A 7 10.10 7.26 -48.15
CA ARG A 7 9.87 5.92 -47.57
C ARG A 7 8.91 6.08 -46.38
N ARG A 8 7.74 5.45 -46.47
CA ARG A 8 6.76 5.39 -45.39
C ARG A 8 7.45 4.73 -44.19
N ARG A 9 7.73 5.53 -43.15
CA ARG A 9 8.38 5.04 -41.92
C ARG A 9 7.43 4.04 -41.28
N THR A 10 7.90 2.82 -41.10
CA THR A 10 7.12 1.79 -40.41
C THR A 10 7.01 2.15 -38.93
N CYS A 11 5.90 1.80 -38.28
CA CYS A 11 5.72 2.02 -36.83
C CYS A 11 6.86 1.39 -36.01
N LEU A 12 7.47 0.33 -36.54
CA LEU A 12 8.60 -0.37 -35.94
C LEU A 12 9.88 0.50 -35.94
N ASP A 13 10.12 1.28 -36.99
CA ASP A 13 11.23 2.25 -37.03
C ASP A 13 11.04 3.39 -36.03
N GLN A 14 9.80 3.85 -35.82
CA GLN A 14 9.51 4.86 -34.79
C GLN A 14 9.80 4.32 -33.39
N MET A 15 9.34 3.11 -33.07
CA MET A 15 9.65 2.45 -31.80
C MET A 15 11.15 2.27 -31.55
N ARG A 16 11.91 1.83 -32.58
CA ARG A 16 13.37 1.70 -32.46
C ARG A 16 14.05 3.02 -32.17
N ARG A 17 13.57 4.11 -32.78
CA ARG A 17 14.08 5.46 -32.53
C ARG A 17 13.79 5.92 -31.11
N GLU A 18 12.58 5.67 -30.62
CA GLU A 18 12.17 6.07 -29.28
C GLU A 18 12.96 5.32 -28.18
N LEU A 19 13.22 4.03 -28.37
CA LEU A 19 14.10 3.25 -27.47
C LEU A 19 15.54 3.77 -27.47
N ALA A 20 16.09 4.08 -28.65
CA ALA A 20 17.43 4.64 -28.77
C ALA A 20 17.53 6.01 -28.08
N GLU A 21 16.49 6.83 -28.16
CA GLU A 21 16.41 8.12 -27.46
C GLU A 21 16.33 7.96 -25.94
N ARG A 22 15.54 6.99 -25.43
CA ARG A 22 15.49 6.68 -23.98
C ARG A 22 16.83 6.18 -23.45
N GLN A 23 17.52 5.31 -24.18
CA GLN A 23 18.87 4.85 -23.80
C GLN A 23 19.88 5.99 -23.79
N ARG A 24 19.78 6.95 -24.72
CA ARG A 24 20.65 8.15 -24.72
C ARG A 24 20.35 9.07 -23.55
N ARG A 25 19.09 9.20 -23.11
CA ARG A 25 18.74 9.95 -21.89
C ARG A 25 19.30 9.28 -20.63
N LEU A 26 19.24 7.94 -20.55
CA LEU A 26 19.81 7.19 -19.43
C LEU A 26 21.35 7.19 -19.40
N ARG A 27 22.00 7.24 -20.57
CA ARG A 27 23.46 7.40 -20.69
C ARG A 27 23.90 8.87 -20.69
N GLY A 28 22.96 9.79 -20.71
CA GLY A 28 23.14 11.22 -20.89
C GLY A 28 23.54 11.90 -19.59
N GLY A 29 24.79 11.69 -19.17
CA GLY A 29 25.57 12.77 -18.60
C GLY A 29 25.31 13.19 -17.15
N ASP A 30 24.78 12.33 -16.29
CA ASP A 30 24.84 12.63 -14.85
C ASP A 30 26.26 12.36 -14.30
N PRO A 31 26.97 13.37 -13.79
CA PRO A 31 28.32 13.20 -13.24
C PRO A 31 28.32 12.21 -12.06
N ALA A 32 27.21 12.13 -11.33
CA ALA A 32 27.02 11.16 -10.23
C ALA A 32 27.04 9.70 -10.71
N GLY A 33 26.50 9.41 -11.91
CA GLY A 33 26.50 8.06 -12.47
C GLY A 33 27.90 7.56 -12.83
N LYS A 34 28.78 8.46 -13.29
CA LYS A 34 30.19 8.13 -13.59
C LYS A 34 30.98 7.83 -12.32
N VAL A 35 30.78 8.61 -11.27
CA VAL A 35 31.40 8.37 -9.95
C VAL A 35 30.94 7.03 -9.39
N LEU A 36 29.65 6.71 -9.49
CA LEU A 36 29.12 5.42 -9.05
C LEU A 36 29.75 4.24 -9.82
N LEU A 37 29.87 4.34 -11.15
CA LEU A 37 30.52 3.31 -11.96
C LEU A 37 32.01 3.18 -11.64
N GLN A 38 32.70 4.29 -11.37
CA GLN A 38 34.11 4.29 -11.00
C GLN A 38 34.33 3.69 -9.60
N LEU A 39 33.46 3.98 -8.64
CA LEU A 39 33.49 3.35 -7.31
C LEU A 39 33.22 1.85 -7.39
N LEU A 40 32.25 1.42 -8.20
CA LEU A 40 31.97 0.00 -8.43
C LEU A 40 33.14 -0.72 -9.11
N ALA A 41 33.79 -0.07 -10.07
CA ALA A 41 34.98 -0.63 -10.73
C ALA A 41 36.17 -0.77 -9.76
N LEU A 42 36.42 0.24 -8.93
CA LEU A 42 37.46 0.19 -7.89
C LEU A 42 37.17 -0.87 -6.83
N LEU A 43 35.91 -0.99 -6.38
CA LEU A 43 35.49 -2.02 -5.43
C LEU A 43 35.70 -3.43 -6.01
N SER A 44 35.36 -3.63 -7.29
CA SER A 44 35.58 -4.90 -7.97
C SER A 44 37.06 -5.25 -8.11
N GLY A 45 37.91 -4.25 -8.36
CA GLY A 45 39.37 -4.44 -8.40
C GLY A 45 39.96 -4.77 -7.03
N ALA A 46 39.48 -4.11 -5.98
CA ALA A 46 39.89 -4.39 -4.60
C ALA A 46 39.49 -5.80 -4.16
N LEU A 47 38.28 -6.25 -4.51
CA LEU A 47 37.80 -7.61 -4.23
C LEU A 47 38.59 -8.68 -5.01
N ALA A 48 39.11 -8.37 -6.20
CA ALA A 48 39.93 -9.30 -6.99
C ALA A 48 41.36 -9.47 -6.44
N MET A 49 41.86 -8.49 -5.68
CA MET A 49 43.18 -8.53 -5.03
C MET A 49 43.16 -9.18 -3.64
N MET A 50 41.97 -9.54 -3.13
CA MET A 50 41.84 -10.22 -1.85
C MET A 50 42.04 -11.74 -2.06
N PRO A 51 42.91 -12.42 -1.30
CA PRO A 51 43.07 -13.87 -1.41
C PRO A 51 41.72 -14.56 -1.14
N PRO A 52 41.39 -15.65 -1.86
CA PRO A 52 40.11 -16.32 -1.71
C PRO A 52 40.01 -16.88 -0.29
N ILE A 53 39.26 -16.20 0.57
CA ILE A 53 38.86 -16.75 1.87
C ILE A 53 37.92 -17.93 1.55
N PRO A 54 38.19 -19.15 2.04
CA PRO A 54 37.31 -20.29 1.82
C PRO A 54 35.97 -19.99 2.47
N MET A 55 35.01 -19.55 1.66
CA MET A 55 33.65 -19.35 2.12
C MET A 55 33.04 -20.73 2.42
N PRO A 56 32.36 -20.92 3.57
CA PRO A 56 31.49 -22.07 3.72
C PRO A 56 30.50 -22.04 2.56
N THR A 57 30.36 -23.17 1.89
CA THR A 57 29.36 -23.39 0.84
C THR A 57 27.98 -23.29 1.47
N LEU A 58 27.49 -22.05 1.62
CA LEU A 58 26.09 -21.78 1.81
C LEU A 58 25.40 -22.19 0.51
N SER A 59 24.97 -23.45 0.46
CA SER A 59 23.94 -23.95 -0.43
C SER A 59 22.71 -23.06 -0.22
N LEU A 60 22.67 -21.95 -0.95
CA LEU A 60 21.46 -21.18 -1.13
C LEU A 60 20.47 -22.14 -1.78
N PRO A 61 19.36 -22.52 -1.10
CA PRO A 61 18.33 -23.27 -1.78
C PRO A 61 17.94 -22.45 -3.00
N PHE A 62 18.00 -23.09 -4.16
CA PHE A 62 17.50 -22.56 -5.42
C PHE A 62 16.28 -21.71 -5.12
N ARG A 63 16.35 -20.41 -5.49
CA ARG A 63 15.18 -19.53 -5.45
C ARG A 63 14.00 -20.34 -5.97
N PRO A 64 12.88 -20.47 -5.22
CA PRO A 64 11.70 -21.05 -5.81
C PRO A 64 11.48 -20.32 -7.13
N ALA A 65 11.34 -21.10 -8.22
CA ALA A 65 11.07 -20.57 -9.53
C ALA A 65 10.02 -19.48 -9.34
N ARG A 66 10.40 -18.23 -9.67
CA ARG A 66 9.55 -17.07 -9.52
C ARG A 66 8.27 -17.45 -10.25
N GLN A 67 7.23 -17.83 -9.52
CA GLN A 67 5.90 -17.89 -10.10
C GLN A 67 5.76 -16.54 -10.80
N PRO A 68 5.35 -16.50 -12.07
CA PRO A 68 5.07 -15.23 -12.69
C PRO A 68 4.09 -14.55 -11.75
N SER A 69 4.58 -13.53 -11.02
CA SER A 69 3.70 -12.56 -10.42
C SER A 69 2.85 -12.13 -11.58
N SER A 70 1.55 -12.40 -11.52
CA SER A 70 0.56 -12.08 -12.53
C SER A 70 0.36 -10.56 -12.62
N SER A 71 1.47 -9.84 -12.73
CA SER A 71 1.59 -8.39 -12.80
C SER A 71 1.62 -7.90 -14.24
N ILE A 72 1.36 -8.78 -15.21
CA ILE A 72 1.24 -8.40 -16.62
C ILE A 72 -0.19 -7.98 -16.98
N ASP A 73 -1.21 -8.32 -16.17
CA ASP A 73 -2.57 -7.85 -16.43
C ASP A 73 -3.49 -8.11 -15.21
N GLU A 74 -3.27 -7.37 -14.11
CA GLU A 74 -4.26 -7.38 -13.00
C GLU A 74 -5.59 -6.72 -13.44
N ASP A 75 -5.57 -5.89 -14.49
CA ASP A 75 -6.76 -5.21 -15.02
C ASP A 75 -7.52 -6.03 -16.08
N ARG A 76 -6.86 -6.98 -16.76
CA ARG A 76 -7.50 -7.76 -17.85
C ARG A 76 -8.22 -9.02 -17.38
N GLY A 77 -8.02 -9.37 -16.11
CA GLY A 77 -8.76 -10.43 -15.44
C GLY A 77 -8.43 -11.85 -15.93
N PRO A 78 -8.79 -12.87 -15.14
CA PRO A 78 -8.58 -14.28 -15.48
C PRO A 78 -9.25 -14.70 -16.80
N THR A 79 -10.32 -13.99 -17.18
CA THR A 79 -11.08 -14.18 -18.41
C THR A 79 -10.28 -13.86 -19.66
N ALA A 80 -9.49 -12.78 -19.67
CA ALA A 80 -8.65 -12.46 -20.84
C ALA A 80 -7.51 -13.47 -21.04
N TYR A 81 -6.93 -13.97 -19.95
CA TYR A 81 -5.93 -15.03 -20.00
C TYR A 81 -6.50 -16.33 -20.57
N ALA A 82 -7.72 -16.70 -20.18
CA ALA A 82 -8.40 -17.88 -20.71
C ALA A 82 -8.68 -17.75 -22.21
N MET A 83 -9.21 -16.60 -22.64
CA MET A 83 -9.48 -16.32 -24.06
C MET A 83 -8.21 -16.31 -24.92
N GLU A 84 -7.08 -15.78 -24.44
CA GLU A 84 -5.79 -15.78 -25.16
C GLU A 84 -5.24 -17.19 -25.37
N ARG A 85 -5.62 -18.16 -24.53
CA ARG A 85 -5.21 -19.56 -24.60
C ARG A 85 -6.25 -20.49 -25.21
N GLY A 86 -7.39 -19.95 -25.68
CA GLY A 86 -8.49 -20.75 -26.22
C GLY A 86 -9.18 -21.62 -25.17
N LEU A 87 -9.02 -21.30 -23.88
CA LEU A 87 -9.72 -21.94 -22.78
C LEU A 87 -11.07 -21.23 -22.59
N GLU A 88 -12.15 -22.00 -22.53
CA GLU A 88 -13.50 -21.46 -22.40
C GLU A 88 -13.67 -20.77 -21.02
N PRO A 89 -14.10 -19.49 -20.95
CA PRO A 89 -14.09 -18.71 -19.71
C PRO A 89 -15.03 -19.20 -18.59
N LEU A 90 -16.04 -20.01 -18.91
CA LEU A 90 -17.12 -20.37 -17.98
C LEU A 90 -16.64 -21.15 -16.74
N ASP A 91 -15.61 -21.99 -16.89
CA ASP A 91 -15.20 -22.91 -15.82
C ASP A 91 -13.89 -22.51 -15.12
N TYR A 92 -13.11 -21.61 -15.74
CA TYR A 92 -11.81 -21.21 -15.18
C TYR A 92 -11.93 -20.16 -14.07
N ALA A 93 -12.94 -19.28 -14.15
CA ALA A 93 -13.14 -18.22 -13.17
C ALA A 93 -13.94 -18.68 -11.94
N SER A 94 -14.85 -19.63 -12.10
CA SER A 94 -15.80 -20.08 -11.07
C SER A 94 -15.21 -21.07 -10.07
N SER A 95 -14.21 -21.86 -10.47
CA SER A 95 -13.64 -22.93 -9.64
C SER A 95 -12.56 -22.50 -8.67
N ARG A 96 -11.93 -21.33 -8.86
CA ARG A 96 -10.97 -20.78 -7.90
C ARG A 96 -11.65 -19.70 -7.07
N MET A 97 -12.34 -20.12 -6.02
CA MET A 97 -12.69 -19.23 -4.90
C MET A 97 -11.43 -18.46 -4.51
N ARG A 98 -11.36 -17.17 -4.88
CA ARG A 98 -10.22 -16.34 -4.50
C ARG A 98 -10.25 -16.24 -2.98
N PRO A 99 -9.13 -16.51 -2.30
CA PRO A 99 -9.07 -16.30 -0.87
C PRO A 99 -9.41 -14.83 -0.60
N PRO A 100 -10.20 -14.55 0.44
CA PRO A 100 -10.52 -13.18 0.81
C PRO A 100 -9.23 -12.37 0.99
N PRO A 101 -9.20 -11.09 0.57
CA PRO A 101 -8.01 -10.25 0.73
C PRO A 101 -7.65 -10.15 2.22
N SER A 102 -6.36 -10.15 2.54
CA SER A 102 -5.90 -9.97 3.92
C SER A 102 -6.15 -8.54 4.42
N PHE A 103 -6.26 -8.34 5.73
CA PHE A 103 -6.44 -7.02 6.35
C PHE A 103 -5.43 -5.98 5.84
N ARG A 104 -4.16 -6.36 5.72
CA ARG A 104 -3.11 -5.49 5.19
C ARG A 104 -3.37 -5.05 3.75
N ARG A 105 -3.95 -5.94 2.92
CA ARG A 105 -4.31 -5.62 1.54
C ARG A 105 -5.45 -4.61 1.52
N LEU A 106 -6.46 -4.78 2.38
CA LEU A 106 -7.56 -3.84 2.53
C LEU A 106 -7.08 -2.46 2.99
N VAL A 107 -6.23 -2.40 4.03
CA VAL A 107 -5.62 -1.13 4.50
C VAL A 107 -4.77 -0.45 3.42
N LYS A 108 -4.14 -1.24 2.52
CA LYS A 108 -3.42 -0.70 1.37
C LYS A 108 -4.37 -0.23 0.26
N ASP A 109 -5.47 -0.92 0.05
CA ASP A 109 -6.45 -0.59 -0.99
C ASP A 109 -7.30 0.65 -0.60
N LEU A 110 -7.41 0.99 0.69
CA LEU A 110 -7.93 2.28 1.17
C LEU A 110 -7.17 3.50 0.61
N SER A 111 -5.88 3.37 0.32
CA SER A 111 -5.11 4.47 -0.28
C SER A 111 -5.33 4.60 -1.79
N ARG A 112 -6.14 3.73 -2.40
CA ARG A 112 -6.40 3.69 -3.84
C ARG A 112 -7.84 4.11 -4.08
N PRO A 113 -8.11 5.27 -4.72
CA PRO A 113 -9.47 5.81 -4.81
C PRO A 113 -10.47 4.86 -5.49
N ARG A 114 -10.02 4.08 -6.48
CA ARG A 114 -10.89 3.10 -7.18
C ARG A 114 -11.29 1.88 -6.34
N LYS A 115 -10.57 1.59 -5.27
CA LYS A 115 -10.78 0.41 -4.40
C LYS A 115 -11.08 0.77 -2.96
N ALA A 116 -11.14 2.07 -2.65
CA ALA A 116 -11.31 2.55 -1.29
C ALA A 116 -12.68 2.13 -0.74
N ASP A 117 -13.73 2.26 -1.55
CA ASP A 117 -15.10 1.89 -1.16
C ASP A 117 -15.25 0.39 -0.92
N GLU A 118 -14.77 -0.44 -1.86
CA GLU A 118 -14.75 -1.91 -1.72
C GLU A 118 -13.93 -2.35 -0.49
N ALA A 119 -12.77 -1.72 -0.27
CA ALA A 119 -11.93 -2.02 0.88
C ALA A 119 -12.59 -1.64 2.20
N ARG A 120 -13.34 -0.53 2.23
CA ARG A 120 -14.09 -0.07 3.41
C ARG A 120 -15.23 -1.03 3.75
N GLU A 121 -16.04 -1.43 2.78
CA GLU A 121 -17.12 -2.41 2.98
C GLU A 121 -16.58 -3.74 3.53
N LEU A 122 -15.48 -4.24 2.95
CA LEU A 122 -14.86 -5.49 3.40
C LEU A 122 -14.21 -5.39 4.78
N LEU A 123 -13.75 -4.20 5.20
CA LEU A 123 -13.25 -3.99 6.56
C LEU A 123 -14.39 -3.90 7.56
N GLU A 124 -15.42 -3.10 7.27
CA GLU A 124 -16.61 -2.97 8.12
C GLU A 124 -17.32 -4.32 8.34
N ALA A 125 -17.32 -5.21 7.33
CA ALA A 125 -17.90 -6.55 7.46
C ALA A 125 -17.12 -7.51 8.37
N ARG A 126 -15.83 -7.27 8.62
CA ARG A 126 -14.96 -8.17 9.41
C ARG A 126 -14.71 -7.65 10.82
N VAL A 127 -14.83 -6.35 11.02
CA VAL A 127 -14.46 -5.68 12.25
C VAL A 127 -15.68 -5.59 13.18
N PRO A 128 -15.53 -5.82 14.49
CA PRO A 128 -16.62 -5.64 15.45
C PRO A 128 -17.16 -4.20 15.44
N PRO A 129 -18.47 -4.00 15.69
CA PRO A 129 -19.12 -2.69 15.58
C PRO A 129 -18.48 -1.60 16.47
N ALA A 130 -17.94 -1.98 17.63
CA ALA A 130 -17.23 -1.06 18.54
C ALA A 130 -16.02 -0.35 17.90
N VAL A 131 -15.37 -0.97 16.91
CA VAL A 131 -14.18 -0.41 16.24
C VAL A 131 -14.56 0.40 15.01
N VAL A 132 -15.79 0.25 14.50
CA VAL A 132 -16.21 0.84 13.22
C VAL A 132 -16.17 2.36 13.27
N GLU A 133 -16.51 2.98 14.41
CA GLU A 133 -16.47 4.45 14.55
C GLU A 133 -15.04 4.98 14.48
N TRP A 134 -14.12 4.38 15.24
CA TRP A 134 -12.69 4.70 15.17
C TRP A 134 -12.10 4.47 13.78
N LEU A 135 -12.53 3.40 13.09
CA LEU A 135 -12.11 3.08 11.73
C LEU A 135 -12.57 4.17 10.74
N ARG A 136 -13.83 4.61 10.85
CA ARG A 136 -14.40 5.67 9.99
C ARG A 136 -13.69 7.00 10.23
N ASP A 137 -13.47 7.37 11.50
CA ASP A 137 -12.71 8.56 11.87
C ASP A 137 -11.28 8.51 11.31
N SER A 138 -10.62 7.35 11.40
CA SER A 138 -9.27 7.15 10.85
C SER A 138 -9.22 7.23 9.31
N ILE A 139 -10.29 6.83 8.62
CA ILE A 139 -10.40 6.93 7.15
C ILE A 139 -10.67 8.38 6.74
N GLU A 140 -11.56 9.07 7.45
CA GLU A 140 -11.94 10.47 7.17
C GLU A 140 -10.81 11.44 7.47
N SER A 141 -10.10 11.26 8.58
CA SER A 141 -8.88 12.01 8.93
C SER A 141 -7.70 11.70 8.00
N GLY A 142 -7.75 10.60 7.24
CA GLY A 142 -6.66 10.15 6.37
C GLY A 142 -5.49 9.51 7.11
N ASP A 143 -5.64 9.21 8.40
CA ASP A 143 -4.62 8.62 9.28
C ASP A 143 -4.44 7.11 9.07
N LEU A 144 -4.24 6.70 7.82
CA LEU A 144 -4.03 5.31 7.40
C LEU A 144 -2.79 4.66 8.03
N TRP A 145 -1.88 5.47 8.61
CA TRP A 145 -0.74 4.97 9.37
C TRP A 145 -1.16 4.21 10.62
N ARG A 146 -2.16 4.70 11.38
CA ARG A 146 -2.67 4.04 12.60
C ARG A 146 -3.22 2.66 12.28
N LEU A 147 -4.01 2.58 11.21
CA LEU A 147 -4.55 1.32 10.68
C LEU A 147 -3.45 0.36 10.23
N ARG A 148 -2.36 0.87 9.64
CA ARG A 148 -1.22 0.06 9.21
C ARG A 148 -0.40 -0.47 10.38
N MET A 149 -0.35 0.24 11.50
CA MET A 149 0.30 -0.22 12.74
C MET A 149 -0.51 -1.30 13.46
N ALA A 150 -1.84 -1.20 13.43
CA ALA A 150 -2.72 -2.25 13.93
C ALA A 150 -2.62 -3.52 13.05
N ALA A 151 -2.64 -3.38 11.72
CA ALA A 151 -2.53 -4.50 10.78
C ALA A 151 -1.08 -4.97 10.54
N ARG A 152 -0.42 -5.49 11.59
CA ARG A 152 0.98 -5.95 11.53
C ARG A 152 1.18 -7.07 10.49
N PRO A 153 2.34 -7.11 9.79
CA PRO A 153 2.63 -8.16 8.83
C PRO A 153 2.78 -9.52 9.51
N GLY A 154 1.96 -10.49 9.10
CA GLY A 154 2.01 -11.87 9.62
C GLY A 154 1.14 -12.11 10.86
N ALA A 155 0.44 -11.10 11.37
CA ALA A 155 -0.56 -11.26 12.42
C ALA A 155 -1.80 -11.97 11.86
N SER A 156 -2.44 -12.78 12.71
CA SER A 156 -3.74 -13.39 12.38
C SER A 156 -4.85 -12.33 12.36
N ASP A 157 -5.96 -12.62 11.70
CA ASP A 157 -7.10 -11.69 11.63
C ASP A 157 -7.61 -11.34 13.03
N ASP A 158 -7.63 -12.29 13.97
CA ASP A 158 -8.04 -12.08 15.36
C ASP A 158 -7.09 -11.15 16.14
N GLU A 159 -5.78 -11.29 15.94
CA GLU A 159 -4.77 -10.40 16.54
C GLU A 159 -4.89 -8.97 15.99
N VAL A 160 -5.17 -8.83 14.69
CA VAL A 160 -5.40 -7.54 14.06
C VAL A 160 -6.64 -6.89 14.66
N ILE A 161 -7.75 -7.63 14.76
CA ILE A 161 -9.00 -7.15 15.37
C ILE A 161 -8.77 -6.75 16.83
N GLY A 162 -8.06 -7.56 17.62
CA GLY A 162 -7.71 -7.24 19.01
C GLY A 162 -6.88 -5.95 19.13
N SER A 163 -5.93 -5.72 18.24
CA SER A 163 -5.13 -4.48 18.23
C SER A 163 -5.95 -3.25 17.81
N MET A 164 -6.90 -3.41 16.88
CA MET A 164 -7.83 -2.35 16.49
C MET A 164 -8.80 -2.02 17.63
N LEU A 165 -9.28 -3.02 18.38
CA LEU A 165 -10.10 -2.81 19.59
C LEU A 165 -9.34 -2.01 20.64
N ALA A 166 -8.09 -2.37 20.93
CA ALA A 166 -7.27 -1.62 21.88
C ALA A 166 -7.04 -0.17 21.42
N ALA A 167 -6.82 0.05 20.12
CA ALA A 167 -6.67 1.39 19.55
C ALA A 167 -7.97 2.20 19.65
N ALA A 168 -9.12 1.57 19.39
CA ALA A 168 -10.43 2.21 19.52
C ALA A 168 -10.72 2.63 20.97
N GLN A 169 -10.45 1.75 21.95
CA GLN A 169 -10.62 2.07 23.37
C GLN A 169 -9.73 3.23 23.83
N MET A 170 -8.48 3.30 23.37
CA MET A 170 -7.59 4.43 23.67
C MET A 170 -8.12 5.74 23.08
N TRP A 171 -8.64 5.71 21.84
CA TRP A 171 -9.25 6.87 21.19
C TRP A 171 -10.53 7.32 21.89
N GLU A 172 -11.39 6.39 22.32
CA GLU A 172 -12.58 6.71 23.12
C GLU A 172 -12.21 7.36 24.46
N ALA A 173 -11.18 6.83 25.14
CA ALA A 173 -10.67 7.39 26.40
C ALA A 173 -10.04 8.79 26.22
N GLU A 174 -9.41 9.06 25.08
CA GLU A 174 -8.93 10.39 24.71
C GLU A 174 -10.10 11.36 24.47
N ARG A 175 -11.17 10.91 23.79
CA ARG A 175 -12.37 11.74 23.59
C ARG A 175 -13.08 12.09 24.89
N GLN A 176 -13.23 11.13 25.80
CA GLN A 176 -13.90 11.36 27.10
C GLN A 176 -13.12 12.31 28.02
N GLN A 177 -11.79 12.42 27.87
CA GLN A 177 -10.98 13.37 28.63
C GLN A 177 -11.04 14.80 28.08
N VAL A 178 -11.39 14.97 26.80
CA VAL A 178 -11.45 16.28 26.14
C VAL A 178 -12.81 16.97 26.36
N GLU A 179 -13.84 16.25 26.78
CA GLU A 179 -15.12 16.82 27.22
C GLU A 179 -14.98 17.26 28.70
N PRO A 180 -14.77 18.55 29.01
CA PRO A 180 -14.73 19.01 30.38
C PRO A 180 -16.15 18.88 30.94
N PRO A 181 -16.34 18.43 32.20
CA PRO A 181 -17.64 18.59 32.84
C PRO A 181 -17.97 20.09 32.83
N GLU A 182 -19.07 20.48 32.19
CA GLU A 182 -19.67 21.80 32.40
C GLU A 182 -19.79 21.99 33.91
N PRO A 183 -19.11 22.99 34.52
CA PRO A 183 -19.40 23.32 35.89
C PRO A 183 -20.83 23.87 35.91
N GLU A 184 -21.75 23.07 36.44
CA GLU A 184 -23.06 23.54 36.87
C GLU A 184 -22.82 24.79 37.72
N ALA A 185 -23.24 25.95 37.22
CA ALA A 185 -23.26 27.17 38.00
C ALA A 185 -24.21 26.93 39.19
N PRO A 186 -23.75 27.07 40.44
CA PRO A 186 -24.69 27.21 41.55
C PRO A 186 -25.25 28.62 41.45
N ASP A 187 -26.42 28.76 40.81
CA ASP A 187 -27.34 29.86 41.09
C ASP A 187 -27.95 29.62 42.48
N ASP A 188 -27.13 29.87 43.51
CA ASP A 188 -27.61 30.04 44.88
C ASP A 188 -27.67 31.56 45.15
N ASP A 189 -28.79 32.17 44.77
CA ASP A 189 -29.24 33.42 45.37
C ASP A 189 -30.40 33.11 46.33
N PRO A 190 -30.13 33.12 47.65
CA PRO A 190 -31.21 33.35 48.60
C PRO A 190 -30.77 34.33 49.68
N ASP A 191 -31.00 35.63 49.47
CA ASP A 191 -31.13 36.56 50.60
C ASP A 191 -32.41 37.39 50.51
N ASP A 192 -33.53 36.68 50.40
CA ASP A 192 -34.86 37.17 50.74
C ASP A 192 -35.04 37.08 52.28
N LYS A 193 -34.38 37.96 53.03
CA LYS A 193 -34.63 38.15 54.47
C LYS A 193 -35.50 39.37 54.73
N LYS A 194 -36.79 39.19 54.44
CA LYS A 194 -37.88 39.90 55.11
C LYS A 194 -38.01 39.40 56.56
N GLY A 195 -37.36 40.07 57.50
CA GLY A 195 -37.69 40.00 58.92
C GLY A 195 -38.77 41.04 59.27
N PRO A 196 -39.85 40.68 60.00
CA PRO A 196 -40.89 41.63 60.41
C PRO A 196 -40.52 42.44 61.67
N ASN A 197 -40.98 43.70 61.71
CA ASN A 197 -40.97 44.68 62.82
C ASN A 197 -41.42 44.11 64.18
N PRO A 198 -40.98 44.68 65.32
CA PRO A 198 -41.60 45.89 65.91
C PRO A 198 -40.68 47.11 66.08
#